data_AF-A0A109W206-F1
#
_entry.id   AF-A0A109W206-F1
#
_cell.length_a   1.000
_cell.length_b   1.000
_cell.length_c   1.000
_cell.angle_alpha   90.00
_cell.angle_beta   90.00
_cell.angle_gamma   90.00
#
_symmetry.space_group_name_H-M   'P 1'
#
loop_
_entity.id
_entity.type
_entity.pdbx_description
1 polymer ?
#
loop_
_entity_poly.entity_id
_entity_poly.type
_entity_poly.pdbx_seq_one_letter_code
_entity_poly.pdbx_strand_id
1 'polypeptide(L)'
;MAEGTEDFAITMRGYDRAQVDQRLEALGRQLADARREVASLDQRAMTLAGELADAQQKLSETDKPTYAGLGSRIEQLLRSAEEQSASVLAKANSEADSLLARTRTNASQLSNRSESEAATLLADARREAAELRGTAEGEASTTLENARARAQEMIDSAQRDAARIRSDAESAANAQRSSAERDARTTITRAQTTATEIGVAAEQEAEALRQQVTAETDALRRQTEEASQAQLADANEKAHTTLEAARSEAAERRRQSVQAAEDLHRTSTEEAEALRLSSTRVAEELRAASTAEAEELRATSTAAAEALRLSSTQEADELRRTSTERAEALVSRAEEQAARTLAEAREEADRLVTSARLEAEELRRTAHEDADAATAEAATTRHQLELDVAAAHAAAAQEDADAHESAVMRIQEMNETAQLQAADAEERLQAAIDRAETVRTQTDEAARARTQEASRQAEEILRQAREDAVRIVEDARDDAQARTTAADHEVAELARQRDALASYLEEMRGVLASSGSLETVLSEAITTAPGSDDADARAEVERAEAALADSGSEEDTASAE
;
A
#
# COMPACT_ATOMS: atom_id res chain seq x y z
N MET A 1 -32.41 120.41 -22.25
CA MET A 1 -31.70 121.20 -23.27
C MET A 1 -30.34 121.59 -22.71
N ALA A 2 -29.36 120.72 -22.89
CA ALA A 2 -27.94 121.05 -22.75
C ALA A 2 -27.33 120.61 -24.08
N GLU A 3 -27.23 121.54 -25.03
CA GLU A 3 -26.57 121.32 -26.32
C GLU A 3 -25.06 121.29 -26.09
N GLY A 4 -24.54 120.10 -25.84
CA GLY A 4 -23.12 119.80 -25.95
C GLY A 4 -22.83 119.35 -27.38
N THR A 5 -22.19 120.22 -28.17
CA THR A 5 -21.67 119.87 -29.49
C THR A 5 -20.47 118.92 -29.29
N GLU A 6 -20.71 117.61 -29.34
CA GLU A 6 -19.64 116.61 -29.24
C GLU A 6 -19.04 116.37 -30.64
N ASP A 7 -17.84 116.91 -30.85
CA ASP A 7 -17.06 116.74 -32.09
C ASP A 7 -16.43 115.33 -32.15
N PHE A 8 -16.72 114.59 -33.24
CA PHE A 8 -16.09 113.29 -33.52
C PHE A 8 -14.58 113.45 -33.78
N ALA A 9 -13.75 112.54 -33.25
CA ALA A 9 -12.32 112.53 -33.51
C ALA A 9 -12.01 112.30 -35.01
N ILE A 10 -11.21 113.16 -35.62
CA ILE A 10 -10.83 113.09 -37.04
C ILE A 10 -9.54 112.29 -37.18
N THR A 11 -9.58 111.17 -37.90
CA THR A 11 -8.40 110.42 -38.35
C THR A 11 -8.05 110.81 -39.79
N MET A 12 -6.85 110.44 -40.27
CA MET A 12 -6.25 110.91 -41.54
C MET A 12 -7.10 110.73 -42.82
N ARG A 13 -8.24 110.04 -42.76
CA ARG A 13 -9.23 109.93 -43.86
C ARG A 13 -10.70 110.02 -43.38
N GLY A 14 -10.99 110.84 -42.37
CA GLY A 14 -12.37 111.14 -41.93
C GLY A 14 -12.60 110.91 -40.44
N TYR A 15 -13.86 110.91 -40.02
CA TYR A 15 -14.23 110.67 -38.63
C TYR A 15 -13.91 109.23 -38.18
N ASP A 16 -13.54 109.06 -36.91
CA ASP A 16 -13.32 107.75 -36.30
C ASP A 16 -14.61 106.92 -36.40
N ARG A 17 -14.54 105.87 -37.21
CA ARG A 17 -15.66 104.95 -37.46
C ARG A 17 -16.21 104.36 -36.17
N ALA A 18 -15.36 104.06 -35.18
CA ALA A 18 -15.82 103.47 -33.92
C ALA A 18 -16.67 104.46 -33.10
N GLN A 19 -16.27 105.74 -33.06
CA GLN A 19 -17.06 106.79 -32.39
C GLN A 19 -18.37 107.10 -33.12
N VAL A 20 -18.34 107.12 -34.46
CA VAL A 20 -19.54 107.34 -35.27
C VAL A 20 -20.52 106.18 -35.13
N ASP A 21 -20.04 104.93 -35.19
CA ASP A 21 -20.87 103.73 -35.00
C ASP A 21 -21.48 103.71 -33.59
N GLN A 22 -20.71 104.06 -32.55
CA GLN A 22 -21.21 104.17 -31.18
C GLN A 22 -22.26 105.28 -31.03
N ARG A 23 -22.11 106.41 -31.72
CA ARG A 23 -23.10 107.49 -31.71
C ARG A 23 -24.35 107.15 -32.52
N LEU A 24 -24.21 106.45 -33.65
CA LEU A 24 -25.33 105.92 -34.42
C LEU A 24 -26.10 104.88 -33.62
N GLU A 25 -25.42 104.02 -32.85
CA GLU A 25 -26.07 103.13 -31.89
C GLU A 25 -26.79 103.92 -30.78
N ALA A 26 -26.16 104.95 -30.22
CA ALA A 26 -26.79 105.76 -29.18
C ALA A 26 -28.03 106.50 -29.69
N LEU A 27 -27.97 107.08 -30.90
CA LEU A 27 -29.11 107.71 -31.58
C LEU A 27 -30.17 106.66 -31.96
N GLY A 28 -29.76 105.47 -32.37
CA GLY A 28 -30.64 104.33 -32.65
C GLY A 28 -31.41 103.88 -31.40
N ARG A 29 -30.74 103.83 -30.25
CA ARG A 29 -31.37 103.56 -28.94
C ARG A 29 -32.34 104.68 -28.55
N GLN A 30 -31.93 105.94 -28.67
CA GLN A 30 -32.80 107.09 -28.41
C GLN A 30 -34.05 107.10 -29.32
N LEU A 31 -33.90 106.77 -30.60
CA LEU A 31 -35.02 106.63 -31.53
C LEU A 31 -35.94 105.46 -31.16
N ALA A 32 -35.37 104.34 -30.74
CA ALA A 32 -36.14 103.18 -30.29
C ALA A 32 -36.93 103.50 -29.01
N ASP A 33 -36.32 104.21 -28.06
CA ASP A 33 -36.98 104.62 -26.82
C ASP A 33 -38.06 105.68 -27.08
N ALA A 34 -37.80 106.67 -27.94
CA ALA A 34 -38.83 107.63 -28.36
C ALA A 34 -40.00 106.93 -29.09
N ARG A 35 -39.73 105.93 -29.93
CA ARG A 35 -40.78 105.12 -30.58
C ARG A 35 -41.58 104.30 -29.58
N ARG A 36 -40.94 103.73 -28.55
CA ARG A 36 -41.64 103.05 -27.45
C ARG A 36 -42.49 104.02 -26.65
N GLU A 37 -41.99 105.23 -26.40
CA GLU A 37 -42.73 106.26 -25.69
C GLU A 37 -43.95 106.73 -26.49
N VAL A 38 -43.81 106.97 -27.80
CA VAL A 38 -44.94 107.27 -28.69
C VAL A 38 -45.94 106.12 -28.73
N ALA A 39 -45.49 104.86 -28.84
CA ALA A 39 -46.40 103.71 -28.78
C ALA A 39 -47.13 103.61 -27.42
N SER A 40 -46.44 103.90 -26.32
CA SER A 40 -47.03 103.98 -24.98
C SER A 40 -48.05 105.12 -24.87
N LEU A 41 -47.75 106.29 -25.45
CA LEU A 41 -48.65 107.43 -25.46
C LEU A 41 -49.86 107.18 -26.36
N ASP A 42 -49.69 106.56 -27.53
CA ASP A 42 -50.78 106.14 -28.42
C ASP A 42 -51.67 105.10 -27.74
N GLN A 43 -51.06 104.13 -27.04
CA GLN A 43 -51.81 103.15 -26.27
C GLN A 43 -52.58 103.80 -25.13
N ARG A 44 -51.98 104.77 -24.41
CA ARG A 44 -52.68 105.58 -23.40
C ARG A 44 -53.76 106.47 -24.00
N ALA A 45 -53.55 107.04 -25.17
CA ALA A 45 -54.53 107.86 -25.88
C ALA A 45 -55.71 107.00 -26.35
N MET A 46 -55.47 105.78 -26.82
CA MET A 46 -56.50 104.80 -27.12
C MET A 46 -57.27 104.39 -25.87
N THR A 47 -56.58 104.13 -24.74
CA THR A 47 -57.25 103.84 -23.46
C THR A 47 -58.10 105.01 -23.01
N LEU A 48 -57.56 106.24 -23.01
CA LEU A 48 -58.30 107.46 -22.63
C LEU A 48 -59.45 107.76 -23.59
N ALA A 49 -59.30 107.53 -24.90
CA ALA A 49 -60.38 107.68 -25.86
C ALA A 49 -61.49 106.63 -25.65
N GLY A 50 -61.11 105.39 -25.29
CA GLY A 50 -62.05 104.34 -24.89
C GLY A 50 -62.79 104.70 -23.60
N GLU A 51 -62.08 105.16 -22.58
CA GLU A 51 -62.68 105.66 -21.33
C GLU A 51 -63.59 106.87 -21.55
N LEU A 52 -63.24 107.77 -22.47
CA LEU A 52 -64.05 108.94 -22.82
C LEU A 52 -65.30 108.55 -23.63
N ALA A 53 -65.19 107.55 -24.51
CA ALA A 53 -66.34 106.95 -25.19
C ALA A 53 -67.27 106.21 -24.21
N ASP A 54 -66.72 105.42 -23.29
CA ASP A 54 -67.47 104.75 -22.21
C ASP A 54 -68.13 105.76 -21.27
N ALA A 55 -67.45 106.87 -20.95
CA ALA A 55 -68.01 107.95 -20.14
C ALA A 55 -69.11 108.71 -20.88
N GLN A 56 -68.96 108.98 -22.18
CA GLN A 56 -70.01 109.57 -23.03
C GLN A 56 -71.21 108.63 -23.19
N GLN A 57 -70.98 107.32 -23.29
CA GLN A 57 -72.03 106.31 -23.30
C GLN A 57 -72.78 106.25 -21.96
N LYS A 58 -72.06 106.24 -20.83
CA LYS A 58 -72.67 106.34 -19.49
C LYS A 58 -73.45 107.65 -19.29
N LEU A 59 -72.98 108.78 -19.83
CA LEU A 59 -73.72 110.05 -19.80
C LEU A 59 -75.00 109.99 -20.65
N SER A 60 -74.94 109.38 -21.84
CA SER A 60 -76.12 109.22 -22.70
C SER A 60 -77.12 108.20 -22.16
N GLU A 61 -76.67 107.21 -21.40
CA GLU A 61 -77.52 106.30 -20.62
C GLU A 61 -78.17 106.98 -19.40
N THR A 62 -77.56 108.05 -18.87
CA THR A 62 -78.06 108.81 -17.71
C THR A 62 -79.06 109.92 -18.09
N ASP A 63 -78.92 110.53 -19.28
CA ASP A 63 -79.69 111.73 -19.69
C ASP A 63 -81.12 111.48 -20.22
N LYS A 64 -81.58 110.21 -20.36
CA LYS A 64 -82.98 109.89 -20.71
C LYS A 64 -83.46 108.55 -20.10
N PRO A 65 -84.10 108.54 -18.92
CA PRO A 65 -84.61 107.30 -18.33
C PRO A 65 -85.80 106.77 -19.15
N THR A 66 -85.54 105.77 -19.99
CA THR A 66 -86.58 105.03 -20.73
C THR A 66 -86.49 103.53 -20.44
N TYR A 67 -87.67 102.89 -20.33
CA TYR A 67 -87.95 101.54 -19.83
C TYR A 67 -87.15 100.37 -20.47
N ALA A 68 -86.43 100.62 -21.57
CA ALA A 68 -85.60 99.63 -22.27
C ALA A 68 -84.27 99.30 -21.55
N GLY A 69 -83.72 100.22 -20.76
CA GLY A 69 -82.45 100.00 -20.04
C GLY A 69 -82.55 99.12 -18.78
N LEU A 70 -83.77 98.90 -18.25
CA LEU A 70 -83.98 97.95 -17.15
C LEU A 70 -83.87 96.50 -17.65
N GLY A 71 -84.34 96.21 -18.88
CA GLY A 71 -84.30 94.88 -19.47
C GLY A 71 -82.88 94.39 -19.78
N SER A 72 -82.00 95.27 -20.29
CA SER A 72 -80.60 94.92 -20.57
C SER A 72 -79.80 94.64 -19.30
N ARG A 73 -80.06 95.37 -18.21
CA ARG A 73 -79.40 95.13 -16.92
C ARG A 73 -79.87 93.84 -16.23
N ILE A 74 -81.12 93.46 -16.44
CA ILE A 74 -81.68 92.17 -15.96
C ILE A 74 -81.10 91.02 -16.79
N GLU A 75 -81.04 91.14 -18.12
CA GLU A 75 -80.38 90.15 -18.99
C GLU A 75 -78.90 89.99 -18.62
N GLN A 76 -78.20 91.09 -18.31
CA GLN A 76 -76.82 91.05 -17.84
C GLN A 76 -76.66 90.36 -16.47
N LEU A 77 -77.59 90.56 -15.53
CA LEU A 77 -77.60 89.86 -14.24
C LEU A 77 -77.91 88.37 -14.39
N LEU A 78 -78.90 88.00 -15.21
CA LEU A 78 -79.25 86.61 -15.50
C LEU A 78 -78.10 85.87 -16.21
N ARG A 79 -77.45 86.53 -17.17
CA ARG A 79 -76.27 86.02 -17.85
C ARG A 79 -75.07 85.90 -16.91
N SER A 80 -74.87 86.87 -16.01
CA SER A 80 -73.83 86.80 -14.99
C SER A 80 -74.08 85.65 -14.01
N ALA A 81 -75.33 85.38 -13.62
CA ALA A 81 -75.67 84.27 -12.73
C ALA A 81 -75.53 82.90 -13.42
N GLU A 82 -75.86 82.80 -14.72
CA GLU A 82 -75.63 81.61 -15.54
C GLU A 82 -74.14 81.35 -15.76
N GLU A 83 -73.36 82.39 -16.05
CA GLU A 83 -71.91 82.33 -16.18
C GLU A 83 -71.24 81.98 -14.84
N GLN A 84 -71.75 82.51 -13.72
CA GLN A 84 -71.32 82.12 -12.37
C GLN A 84 -71.62 80.65 -12.08
N SER A 85 -72.82 80.17 -12.38
CA SER A 85 -73.21 78.76 -12.18
C SER A 85 -72.36 77.82 -13.05
N ALA A 86 -72.20 78.14 -14.34
CA ALA A 86 -71.33 77.39 -15.24
C ALA A 86 -69.87 77.42 -14.76
N SER A 87 -69.39 78.54 -14.22
CA SER A 87 -68.06 78.68 -13.65
C SER A 87 -67.88 77.85 -12.37
N VAL A 88 -68.90 77.76 -11.50
CA VAL A 88 -68.88 76.94 -10.27
C VAL A 88 -68.77 75.46 -10.64
N LEU A 89 -69.61 74.98 -11.58
CA LEU A 89 -69.53 73.58 -12.06
C LEU A 89 -68.20 73.28 -12.76
N ALA A 90 -67.74 74.17 -13.64
CA ALA A 90 -66.47 73.98 -14.34
C ALA A 90 -65.29 73.92 -13.37
N LYS A 91 -65.29 74.78 -12.33
CA LYS A 91 -64.28 74.77 -11.27
C LYS A 91 -64.35 73.49 -10.44
N ALA A 92 -65.54 73.10 -9.98
CA ALA A 92 -65.72 71.89 -9.19
C ALA A 92 -65.32 70.62 -9.95
N ASN A 93 -65.69 70.50 -11.24
CA ASN A 93 -65.26 69.40 -12.11
C ASN A 93 -63.74 69.41 -12.33
N SER A 94 -63.15 70.58 -12.61
CA SER A 94 -61.69 70.70 -12.77
C SER A 94 -60.93 70.34 -11.49
N GLU A 95 -61.47 70.69 -10.31
CA GLU A 95 -60.89 70.34 -9.02
C GLU A 95 -61.03 68.84 -8.71
N ALA A 96 -62.19 68.25 -9.01
CA ALA A 96 -62.45 66.81 -8.89
C ALA A 96 -61.50 65.99 -9.80
N ASP A 97 -61.36 66.39 -11.07
CA ASP A 97 -60.43 65.75 -12.01
C ASP A 97 -58.98 65.90 -11.56
N SER A 98 -58.60 67.08 -11.06
CA SER A 98 -57.26 67.33 -10.53
C SER A 98 -56.97 66.48 -9.29
N LEU A 99 -57.95 66.30 -8.40
CA LEU A 99 -57.85 65.43 -7.24
C LEU A 99 -57.64 63.98 -7.68
N LEU A 100 -58.48 63.46 -8.58
CA LEU A 100 -58.38 62.11 -9.11
C LEU A 100 -57.07 61.85 -9.87
N ALA A 101 -56.58 62.81 -10.64
CA ALA A 101 -55.32 62.68 -11.36
C ALA A 101 -54.12 62.61 -10.39
N ARG A 102 -54.12 63.46 -9.34
CA ARG A 102 -53.09 63.44 -8.29
C ARG A 102 -53.15 62.15 -7.48
N THR A 103 -54.34 61.69 -7.08
CA THR A 103 -54.48 60.46 -6.28
C THR A 103 -54.11 59.22 -7.08
N ARG A 104 -54.49 59.13 -8.36
CA ARG A 104 -54.03 58.05 -9.26
C ARG A 104 -52.51 58.03 -9.41
N THR A 105 -51.89 59.20 -9.52
CA THR A 105 -50.43 59.32 -9.57
C THR A 105 -49.80 58.84 -8.27
N ASN A 106 -50.34 59.26 -7.11
CA ASN A 106 -49.87 58.82 -5.80
C ASN A 106 -50.04 57.31 -5.60
N ALA A 107 -51.18 56.74 -6.01
CA ALA A 107 -51.45 55.31 -5.96
C ALA A 107 -50.47 54.51 -6.84
N SER A 108 -50.20 54.97 -8.07
CA SER A 108 -49.19 54.37 -8.95
C SER A 108 -47.79 54.45 -8.34
N GLN A 109 -47.43 55.59 -7.72
CA GLN A 109 -46.15 55.73 -7.02
C GLN A 109 -46.05 54.82 -5.79
N LEU A 110 -47.14 54.59 -5.06
CA LEU A 110 -47.18 53.63 -3.96
C LEU A 110 -46.94 52.21 -4.49
N SER A 111 -47.68 51.79 -5.52
CA SER A 111 -47.48 50.46 -6.13
C SER A 111 -46.06 50.26 -6.65
N ASN A 112 -45.49 51.24 -7.37
CA ASN A 112 -44.12 51.12 -7.89
C ASN A 112 -43.06 51.03 -6.77
N ARG A 113 -43.25 51.77 -5.66
CA ARG A 113 -42.34 51.69 -4.50
C ARG A 113 -42.43 50.32 -3.84
N SER A 114 -43.63 49.81 -3.61
CA SER A 114 -43.85 48.49 -3.01
C SER A 114 -43.39 47.35 -3.92
N GLU A 115 -43.52 47.49 -5.25
CA GLU A 115 -42.95 46.56 -6.22
C GLU A 115 -41.42 46.54 -6.17
N SER A 116 -40.79 47.71 -6.10
CA SER A 116 -39.33 47.81 -5.95
C SER A 116 -38.84 47.23 -4.61
N GLU A 117 -39.58 47.45 -3.53
CA GLU A 117 -39.28 46.90 -2.20
C GLU A 117 -39.39 45.38 -2.20
N ALA A 118 -40.50 44.83 -2.70
CA ALA A 118 -40.70 43.39 -2.84
C ALA A 118 -39.64 42.73 -3.75
N ALA A 119 -39.26 43.39 -4.85
CA ALA A 119 -38.21 42.90 -5.74
C ALA A 119 -36.83 42.88 -5.05
N THR A 120 -36.54 43.88 -4.22
CA THR A 120 -35.28 43.98 -3.45
C THR A 120 -35.23 42.88 -2.38
N LEU A 121 -36.31 42.69 -1.62
CA LEU A 121 -36.43 41.63 -0.61
C LEU A 121 -36.20 40.24 -1.22
N LEU A 122 -36.81 39.96 -2.37
CA LEU A 122 -36.62 38.69 -3.09
C LEU A 122 -35.19 38.53 -3.63
N ALA A 123 -34.57 39.59 -4.11
CA ALA A 123 -33.20 39.56 -4.60
C ALA A 123 -32.21 39.27 -3.46
N ASP A 124 -32.38 39.94 -2.32
CA ASP A 124 -31.56 39.76 -1.13
C ASP A 124 -31.70 38.35 -0.57
N ALA A 125 -32.93 37.83 -0.42
CA ALA A 125 -33.15 36.47 0.06
C ALA A 125 -32.58 35.40 -0.89
N ARG A 126 -32.64 35.61 -2.21
CA ARG A 126 -32.01 34.71 -3.19
C ARG A 126 -30.49 34.76 -3.10
N ARG A 127 -29.91 35.93 -2.85
CA ARG A 127 -28.48 36.10 -2.65
C ARG A 127 -28.02 35.41 -1.36
N GLU A 128 -28.70 35.64 -0.24
CA GLU A 128 -28.43 34.96 1.04
C GLU A 128 -28.51 33.43 0.87
N ALA A 129 -29.54 32.92 0.21
CA ALA A 129 -29.70 31.50 -0.06
C ALA A 129 -28.56 30.92 -0.93
N ALA A 130 -28.09 31.68 -1.93
CA ALA A 130 -26.95 31.28 -2.76
C ALA A 130 -25.64 31.30 -1.99
N GLU A 131 -25.41 32.31 -1.15
CA GLU A 131 -24.23 32.41 -0.28
C GLU A 131 -24.21 31.25 0.72
N LEU A 132 -25.33 30.93 1.38
CA LEU A 132 -25.46 29.78 2.29
C LEU A 132 -25.14 28.45 1.59
N ARG A 133 -25.66 28.23 0.37
CA ARG A 133 -25.33 27.02 -0.41
C ARG A 133 -23.85 26.97 -0.76
N GLY A 134 -23.27 28.09 -1.19
CA GLY A 134 -21.86 28.18 -1.56
C GLY A 134 -20.92 27.88 -0.39
N THR A 135 -21.21 28.41 0.80
CA THR A 135 -20.40 28.12 2.00
C THR A 135 -20.50 26.65 2.40
N ALA A 136 -21.71 26.09 2.45
CA ALA A 136 -21.91 24.67 2.78
C ALA A 136 -21.28 23.72 1.75
N GLU A 137 -21.34 24.04 0.46
CA GLU A 137 -20.69 23.26 -0.59
C GLU A 137 -19.16 23.29 -0.44
N GLY A 138 -18.58 24.46 -0.13
CA GLY A 138 -17.14 24.59 0.13
C GLY A 138 -16.68 23.82 1.38
N GLU A 139 -17.44 23.91 2.48
CA GLU A 139 -17.18 23.16 3.72
C GLU A 139 -17.30 21.65 3.52
N ALA A 140 -18.35 21.20 2.81
CA ALA A 140 -18.55 19.80 2.46
C ALA A 140 -17.41 19.28 1.58
N SER A 141 -17.02 20.03 0.54
CA SER A 141 -15.90 19.66 -0.34
C SER A 141 -14.60 19.54 0.43
N THR A 142 -14.28 20.52 1.27
CA THR A 142 -13.06 20.52 2.10
C THR A 142 -13.05 19.34 3.08
N THR A 143 -14.20 19.04 3.69
CA THR A 143 -14.34 17.90 4.61
C THR A 143 -14.13 16.56 3.89
N LEU A 144 -14.72 16.41 2.71
CA LEU A 144 -14.58 15.22 1.87
C LEU A 144 -13.13 15.03 1.37
N GLU A 145 -12.49 16.08 0.90
CA GLU A 145 -11.08 16.03 0.47
C GLU A 145 -10.15 15.63 1.62
N ASN A 146 -10.33 16.23 2.80
CA ASN A 146 -9.56 15.88 3.99
C ASN A 146 -9.80 14.43 4.44
N ALA A 147 -11.05 13.97 4.41
CA ALA A 147 -11.39 12.59 4.76
C ALA A 147 -10.79 11.59 3.77
N ARG A 148 -10.87 11.87 2.46
CA ARG A 148 -10.25 11.05 1.41
C ARG A 148 -8.74 10.99 1.56
N ALA A 149 -8.09 12.14 1.78
CA ALA A 149 -6.64 12.20 1.96
C ALA A 149 -6.19 11.35 3.17
N ARG A 150 -6.89 11.46 4.30
CA ARG A 150 -6.60 10.65 5.50
C ARG A 150 -6.85 9.17 5.31
N ALA A 151 -7.96 8.79 4.65
CA ALA A 151 -8.26 7.40 4.36
C ALA A 151 -7.20 6.79 3.44
N GLN A 152 -6.80 7.51 2.39
CA GLN A 152 -5.73 7.08 1.48
C GLN A 152 -4.39 6.95 2.21
N GLU A 153 -4.02 7.91 3.06
CA GLU A 153 -2.79 7.85 3.84
C GLU A 153 -2.76 6.62 4.77
N MET A 154 -3.89 6.30 5.41
CA MET A 154 -4.03 5.13 6.26
C MET A 154 -3.88 3.83 5.45
N ILE A 155 -4.54 3.73 4.29
CA ILE A 155 -4.41 2.58 3.38
C ILE A 155 -2.97 2.45 2.89
N ASP A 156 -2.35 3.53 2.44
CA ASP A 156 -0.97 3.52 1.95
C ASP A 156 0.02 3.15 3.06
N SER A 157 -0.22 3.60 4.30
CA SER A 157 0.59 3.21 5.46
C SER A 157 0.46 1.72 5.74
N ALA A 158 -0.78 1.20 5.79
CA ALA A 158 -1.05 -0.22 6.00
C ALA A 158 -0.38 -1.09 4.91
N GLN A 159 -0.44 -0.65 3.65
CA GLN A 159 0.22 -1.33 2.53
C GLN A 159 1.75 -1.32 2.66
N ARG A 160 2.35 -0.20 3.05
CA ARG A 160 3.81 -0.11 3.28
C ARG A 160 4.24 -0.99 4.45
N ASP A 161 3.48 -1.01 5.54
CA ASP A 161 3.77 -1.86 6.69
C ASP A 161 3.64 -3.36 6.33
N ALA A 162 2.60 -3.72 5.58
CA ALA A 162 2.42 -5.08 5.07
C ALA A 162 3.55 -5.51 4.11
N ALA A 163 3.99 -4.61 3.24
CA ALA A 163 5.13 -4.86 2.34
C ALA A 163 6.45 -5.03 3.11
N ARG A 164 6.70 -4.18 4.12
CA ARG A 164 7.90 -4.27 4.97
C ARG A 164 7.92 -5.62 5.71
N ILE A 165 6.82 -5.99 6.34
CA ILE A 165 6.76 -7.21 7.16
C ILE A 165 6.82 -8.46 6.28
N ARG A 166 6.25 -8.43 5.07
CA ARG A 166 6.45 -9.50 4.09
C ARG A 166 7.92 -9.66 3.72
N SER A 167 8.60 -8.57 3.37
CA SER A 167 10.03 -8.57 3.05
C SER A 167 10.87 -9.09 4.23
N ASP A 168 10.57 -8.67 5.45
CA ASP A 168 11.27 -9.10 6.66
C ASP A 168 11.03 -10.60 6.96
N ALA A 169 9.79 -11.07 6.80
CA ALA A 169 9.43 -12.48 6.98
C ALA A 169 10.10 -13.40 5.95
N GLU A 170 10.10 -13.01 4.67
CA GLU A 170 10.80 -13.73 3.60
C GLU A 170 12.32 -13.73 3.82
N SER A 171 12.90 -12.59 4.21
CA SER A 171 14.33 -12.48 4.50
C SER A 171 14.73 -13.35 5.70
N ALA A 172 13.92 -13.37 6.76
CA ALA A 172 14.14 -14.22 7.92
C ALA A 172 14.05 -15.72 7.56
N ALA A 173 13.04 -16.13 6.79
CA ALA A 173 12.89 -17.51 6.34
C ALA A 173 14.08 -17.95 5.47
N ASN A 174 14.51 -17.11 4.52
CA ASN A 174 15.68 -17.39 3.68
C ASN A 174 16.97 -17.47 4.49
N ALA A 175 17.14 -16.61 5.50
CA ALA A 175 18.30 -16.66 6.39
C ALA A 175 18.34 -17.95 7.21
N GLN A 176 17.18 -18.38 7.73
CA GLN A 176 17.06 -19.63 8.49
C GLN A 176 17.32 -20.85 7.59
N ARG A 177 16.71 -20.92 6.40
CA ARG A 177 16.99 -21.96 5.39
C ARG A 177 18.48 -22.03 5.06
N SER A 178 19.10 -20.87 4.79
CA SER A 178 20.54 -20.81 4.47
C SER A 178 21.41 -21.26 5.64
N SER A 179 20.97 -21.05 6.89
CA SER A 179 21.66 -21.56 8.06
C SER A 179 21.54 -23.09 8.15
N ALA A 180 20.32 -23.61 8.08
CA ALA A 180 20.03 -25.04 8.13
C ALA A 180 20.77 -25.82 7.03
N GLU A 181 20.78 -25.30 5.80
CA GLU A 181 21.52 -25.90 4.68
C GLU A 181 23.04 -25.91 4.91
N ARG A 182 23.62 -24.85 5.52
CA ARG A 182 25.05 -24.81 5.85
C ARG A 182 25.41 -25.78 6.95
N ASP A 183 24.57 -25.92 7.97
CA ASP A 183 24.79 -26.84 9.08
C ASP A 183 24.67 -28.30 8.61
N ALA A 184 23.67 -28.61 7.78
CA ALA A 184 23.55 -29.90 7.12
C ALA A 184 24.77 -30.18 6.24
N ARG A 185 25.20 -29.24 5.39
CA ARG A 185 26.38 -29.40 4.52
C ARG A 185 27.66 -29.65 5.30
N THR A 186 27.84 -28.97 6.44
CA THR A 186 28.98 -29.17 7.32
C THR A 186 28.96 -30.58 7.92
N THR A 187 27.79 -31.02 8.38
CA THR A 187 27.60 -32.37 8.93
C THR A 187 27.87 -33.45 7.88
N ILE A 188 27.35 -33.26 6.67
CA ILE A 188 27.57 -34.17 5.54
C ILE A 188 29.04 -34.27 5.17
N THR A 189 29.70 -33.12 5.02
CA THR A 189 31.13 -33.10 4.65
C THR A 189 31.96 -33.79 5.72
N ARG A 190 31.68 -33.51 7.01
CA ARG A 190 32.35 -34.17 8.13
C ARG A 190 32.13 -35.68 8.12
N ALA A 191 30.88 -36.14 7.97
CA ALA A 191 30.54 -37.55 7.93
C ALA A 191 31.20 -38.27 6.74
N GLN A 192 31.24 -37.65 5.56
CA GLN A 192 31.92 -38.19 4.39
C GLN A 192 33.42 -38.33 4.62
N THR A 193 34.08 -37.30 5.15
CA THR A 193 35.52 -37.37 5.47
C THR A 193 35.79 -38.47 6.50
N THR A 194 35.03 -38.53 7.59
CA THR A 194 35.21 -39.58 8.61
C THR A 194 34.93 -40.98 8.05
N ALA A 195 33.93 -41.15 7.17
CA ALA A 195 33.67 -42.43 6.51
C ALA A 195 34.82 -42.87 5.61
N THR A 196 35.46 -41.93 4.90
CA THR A 196 36.67 -42.23 4.10
C THR A 196 37.87 -42.56 4.96
N GLU A 197 38.09 -41.84 6.06
CA GLU A 197 39.19 -42.09 7.01
C GLU A 197 39.07 -43.47 7.66
N ILE A 198 37.87 -43.84 8.11
CA ILE A 198 37.59 -45.17 8.68
C ILE A 198 37.82 -46.27 7.63
N GLY A 199 37.36 -46.06 6.39
CA GLY A 199 37.56 -47.03 5.31
C GLY A 199 39.04 -47.27 5.00
N VAL A 200 39.83 -46.20 4.90
CA VAL A 200 41.28 -46.29 4.66
C VAL A 200 42.00 -46.92 5.85
N ALA A 201 41.64 -46.55 7.09
CA ALA A 201 42.26 -47.12 8.30
C ALA A 201 42.01 -48.62 8.40
N ALA A 202 40.77 -49.08 8.16
CA ALA A 202 40.43 -50.50 8.19
C ALA A 202 41.12 -51.30 7.08
N GLU A 203 41.27 -50.73 5.88
CA GLU A 203 42.02 -51.37 4.79
C GLU A 203 43.52 -51.48 5.12
N GLN A 204 44.10 -50.44 5.71
CA GLN A 204 45.50 -50.46 6.16
C GLN A 204 45.73 -51.47 7.28
N GLU A 205 44.82 -51.58 8.24
CA GLU A 205 44.91 -52.55 9.33
C GLU A 205 44.78 -53.99 8.81
N ALA A 206 43.81 -54.25 7.94
CA ALA A 206 43.64 -55.55 7.30
C ALA A 206 44.88 -55.95 6.49
N GLU A 207 45.48 -55.01 5.76
CA GLU A 207 46.71 -55.25 5.00
C GLU A 207 47.92 -55.47 5.92
N ALA A 208 48.04 -54.71 7.00
CA ALA A 208 49.11 -54.88 7.99
C ALA A 208 49.05 -56.27 8.65
N LEU A 209 47.86 -56.73 9.03
CA LEU A 209 47.64 -58.08 9.58
C LEU A 209 48.05 -59.17 8.57
N ARG A 210 47.67 -59.02 7.29
CA ARG A 210 48.05 -59.97 6.23
C ARG A 210 49.56 -60.00 6.00
N GLN A 211 50.21 -58.84 5.98
CA GLN A 211 51.66 -58.74 5.80
C GLN A 211 52.41 -59.35 6.99
N GLN A 212 51.96 -59.06 8.21
CA GLN A 212 52.53 -59.63 9.43
C GLN A 212 52.45 -61.15 9.41
N VAL A 213 51.27 -61.73 9.14
CA VAL A 213 51.12 -63.18 9.11
C VAL A 213 51.88 -63.82 7.96
N THR A 214 51.99 -63.16 6.80
CA THR A 214 52.85 -63.66 5.71
C THR A 214 54.31 -63.74 6.16
N ALA A 215 54.81 -62.70 6.83
CA ALA A 215 56.17 -62.66 7.35
C ALA A 215 56.41 -63.71 8.45
N GLU A 216 55.46 -63.88 9.38
CA GLU A 216 55.52 -64.91 10.43
C GLU A 216 55.46 -66.32 9.85
N THR A 217 54.60 -66.56 8.86
CA THR A 217 54.49 -67.84 8.16
C THR A 217 55.79 -68.18 7.41
N ASP A 218 56.40 -67.20 6.72
CA ASP A 218 57.68 -67.39 6.03
C ASP A 218 58.85 -67.58 6.99
N ALA A 219 58.80 -66.95 8.17
CA ALA A 219 59.79 -67.16 9.23
C ALA A 219 59.67 -68.57 9.82
N LEU A 220 58.45 -69.00 10.17
CA LEU A 220 58.17 -70.35 10.67
C LEU A 220 58.59 -71.41 9.65
N ARG A 221 58.27 -71.21 8.37
CA ARG A 221 58.68 -72.11 7.28
C ARG A 221 60.20 -72.22 7.19
N ARG A 222 60.92 -71.09 7.16
CA ARG A 222 62.40 -71.07 7.11
C ARG A 222 63.01 -71.77 8.32
N GLN A 223 62.54 -71.46 9.53
CA GLN A 223 63.01 -72.07 10.76
C GLN A 223 62.80 -73.61 10.75
N THR A 224 61.65 -74.06 10.23
CA THR A 224 61.34 -75.50 10.15
C THR A 224 62.15 -76.20 9.06
N GLU A 225 62.34 -75.56 7.91
CA GLU A 225 63.23 -76.05 6.83
C GLU A 225 64.67 -76.20 7.33
N GLU A 226 65.21 -75.19 8.02
CA GLU A 226 66.55 -75.24 8.62
C GLU A 226 66.67 -76.34 9.68
N ALA A 227 65.70 -76.45 10.60
CA ALA A 227 65.69 -77.48 11.64
C ALA A 227 65.61 -78.90 11.07
N SER A 228 64.72 -79.12 10.08
CA SER A 228 64.57 -80.43 9.43
C SER A 228 65.83 -80.83 8.64
N GLN A 229 66.45 -79.88 7.92
CA GLN A 229 67.70 -80.12 7.20
C GLN A 229 68.85 -80.42 8.16
N ALA A 230 68.95 -79.70 9.28
CA ALA A 230 69.96 -79.96 10.30
C ALA A 230 69.82 -81.37 10.91
N GLN A 231 68.60 -81.80 11.22
CA GLN A 231 68.33 -83.16 11.71
C GLN A 231 68.70 -84.23 10.68
N LEU A 232 68.36 -84.03 9.40
CA LEU A 232 68.73 -84.96 8.34
C LEU A 232 70.24 -84.99 8.09
N ALA A 233 70.94 -83.86 8.20
CA ALA A 233 72.38 -83.79 8.06
C ALA A 233 73.11 -84.55 9.19
N ASP A 234 72.71 -84.31 10.45
CA ASP A 234 73.24 -85.01 11.63
C ASP A 234 72.99 -86.52 11.55
N ALA A 235 71.80 -86.95 11.10
CA ALA A 235 71.50 -88.36 10.88
C ALA A 235 72.34 -88.98 9.75
N ASN A 236 72.57 -88.25 8.65
CA ASN A 236 73.44 -88.70 7.56
C ASN A 236 74.91 -88.83 8.02
N GLU A 237 75.41 -87.90 8.82
CA GLU A 237 76.76 -87.96 9.39
C GLU A 237 76.91 -89.16 10.33
N LYS A 238 75.95 -89.40 11.22
CA LYS A 238 75.91 -90.58 12.11
C LYS A 238 75.85 -91.89 11.32
N ALA A 239 75.02 -91.94 10.27
CA ALA A 239 74.94 -93.09 9.39
C ALA A 239 76.27 -93.35 8.66
N HIS A 240 76.91 -92.29 8.12
CA HIS A 240 78.19 -92.40 7.42
C HIS A 240 79.30 -92.87 8.35
N THR A 241 79.42 -92.27 9.54
CA THR A 241 80.45 -92.64 10.53
C THR A 241 80.28 -94.09 11.01
N THR A 242 79.04 -94.54 11.22
CA THR A 242 78.74 -95.94 11.60
C THR A 242 79.15 -96.91 10.49
N LEU A 243 78.84 -96.58 9.22
CA LEU A 243 79.22 -97.39 8.07
C LEU A 243 80.73 -97.40 7.84
N GLU A 244 81.40 -96.26 7.99
CA GLU A 244 82.84 -96.14 7.82
C GLU A 244 83.62 -96.90 8.90
N ALA A 245 83.19 -96.79 10.17
CA ALA A 245 83.74 -97.58 11.26
C ALA A 245 83.58 -99.09 11.01
N ALA A 246 82.39 -99.54 10.59
CA ALA A 246 82.14 -100.94 10.27
C ALA A 246 82.95 -101.43 9.06
N ARG A 247 83.12 -100.60 8.03
CA ARG A 247 83.97 -100.91 6.86
C ARG A 247 85.44 -101.00 7.23
N SER A 248 85.93 -100.10 8.08
CA SER A 248 87.31 -100.13 8.58
C SER A 248 87.56 -101.40 9.40
N GLU A 249 86.65 -101.72 10.33
CA GLU A 249 86.74 -102.94 11.13
C GLU A 249 86.65 -104.21 10.26
N ALA A 250 85.75 -104.23 9.28
CA ALA A 250 85.64 -105.32 8.31
C ALA A 250 86.92 -105.47 7.47
N ALA A 251 87.52 -104.36 7.01
CA ALA A 251 88.78 -104.37 6.27
C ALA A 251 89.95 -104.86 7.14
N GLU A 252 89.99 -104.48 8.40
CA GLU A 252 91.01 -104.91 9.35
C GLU A 252 90.87 -106.41 9.68
N ARG A 253 89.65 -106.91 9.94
CA ARG A 253 89.39 -108.34 10.11
C ARG A 253 89.75 -109.17 8.88
N ARG A 254 89.48 -108.65 7.68
CA ARG A 254 89.92 -109.27 6.42
C ARG A 254 91.44 -109.29 6.31
N ARG A 255 92.13 -108.17 6.60
CA ARG A 255 93.60 -108.10 6.58
C ARG A 255 94.24 -109.07 7.58
N GLN A 256 93.77 -109.09 8.82
CA GLN A 256 94.24 -110.00 9.86
C GLN A 256 94.03 -111.47 9.46
N SER A 257 92.88 -111.79 8.85
CA SER A 257 92.61 -113.14 8.35
C SER A 257 93.46 -113.51 7.14
N VAL A 258 93.75 -112.58 6.22
CA VAL A 258 94.65 -112.83 5.08
C VAL A 258 96.07 -113.05 5.58
N GLN A 259 96.54 -112.21 6.51
CA GLN A 259 97.85 -112.39 7.14
C GLN A 259 97.95 -113.72 7.88
N ALA A 260 96.93 -114.09 8.68
CA ALA A 260 96.90 -115.38 9.36
C ALA A 260 96.88 -116.57 8.37
N ALA A 261 96.16 -116.44 7.25
CA ALA A 261 96.13 -117.45 6.19
C ALA A 261 97.46 -117.55 5.43
N GLU A 262 98.14 -116.42 5.15
CA GLU A 262 99.47 -116.37 4.56
C GLU A 262 100.53 -116.93 5.51
N ASP A 263 100.45 -116.61 6.81
CA ASP A 263 101.33 -117.14 7.84
C ASP A 263 101.16 -118.66 7.97
N LEU A 264 99.92 -119.17 8.00
CA LEU A 264 99.60 -120.61 8.00
C LEU A 264 100.09 -121.30 6.73
N HIS A 265 99.95 -120.64 5.57
CA HIS A 265 100.44 -121.17 4.31
C HIS A 265 101.97 -121.22 4.30
N ARG A 266 102.64 -120.16 4.77
CA ARG A 266 104.10 -120.08 4.86
C ARG A 266 104.66 -121.16 5.79
N THR A 267 104.16 -121.26 7.02
CA THR A 267 104.64 -122.28 7.99
C THR A 267 104.44 -123.68 7.45
N SER A 268 103.27 -123.99 6.87
CA SER A 268 103.03 -125.30 6.26
C SER A 268 103.89 -125.56 5.02
N THR A 269 104.24 -124.53 4.22
CA THR A 269 105.19 -124.70 3.11
C THR A 269 106.62 -124.96 3.60
N GLU A 270 107.07 -124.24 4.63
CA GLU A 270 108.38 -124.43 5.24
C GLU A 270 108.49 -125.82 5.88
N GLU A 271 107.44 -126.27 6.57
CA GLU A 271 107.33 -127.62 7.14
C GLU A 271 107.31 -128.71 6.06
N ALA A 272 106.53 -128.51 4.98
CA ALA A 272 106.49 -129.43 3.84
C ALA A 272 107.84 -129.52 3.10
N GLU A 273 108.57 -128.41 2.99
CA GLU A 273 109.91 -128.38 2.41
C GLU A 273 110.95 -129.01 3.34
N ALA A 274 110.88 -128.78 4.65
CA ALA A 274 111.73 -129.47 5.63
C ALA A 274 111.49 -130.98 5.63
N LEU A 275 110.23 -131.42 5.50
CA LEU A 275 109.87 -132.83 5.36
C LEU A 275 110.41 -133.41 4.03
N ARG A 276 110.33 -132.66 2.93
CA ARG A 276 110.92 -133.05 1.64
C ARG A 276 112.44 -133.15 1.74
N LEU A 277 113.15 -132.13 2.22
CA LEU A 277 114.61 -132.12 2.35
C LEU A 277 115.12 -133.24 3.26
N SER A 278 114.51 -133.43 4.43
CA SER A 278 114.87 -134.51 5.36
C SER A 278 114.64 -135.90 4.75
N SER A 279 113.50 -136.12 4.08
CA SER A 279 113.22 -137.40 3.39
C SER A 279 114.14 -137.62 2.19
N THR A 280 114.57 -136.56 1.49
CA THR A 280 115.48 -136.65 0.34
C THR A 280 116.88 -137.08 0.80
N ARG A 281 117.35 -136.52 1.92
CA ARG A 281 118.61 -136.90 2.58
C ARG A 281 118.60 -138.37 3.02
N VAL A 282 117.53 -138.81 3.69
CA VAL A 282 117.37 -140.22 4.11
C VAL A 282 117.30 -141.16 2.90
N ALA A 283 116.63 -140.75 1.82
CA ALA A 283 116.53 -141.54 0.60
C ALA A 283 117.79 -141.50 -0.29
N GLU A 284 118.79 -140.66 0.02
CA GLU A 284 120.14 -140.73 -0.55
C GLU A 284 121.03 -141.72 0.21
N GLU A 285 120.91 -141.76 1.54
CA GLU A 285 121.61 -142.75 2.39
C GLU A 285 121.14 -144.20 2.10
N LEU A 286 119.84 -144.41 1.82
CA LEU A 286 119.26 -145.72 1.48
C LEU A 286 119.56 -146.21 0.04
N ARG A 287 119.93 -145.32 -0.90
CA ARG A 287 120.31 -145.69 -2.28
C ARG A 287 121.54 -146.60 -2.35
N ALA A 288 122.31 -146.70 -1.26
CA ALA A 288 123.42 -147.63 -1.13
C ALA A 288 122.99 -149.10 -0.87
N ALA A 289 121.70 -149.37 -0.58
CA ALA A 289 121.23 -150.69 -0.13
C ALA A 289 120.05 -151.31 -0.93
N SER A 290 119.09 -150.55 -1.47
CA SER A 290 118.06 -151.07 -2.39
C SER A 290 117.31 -149.92 -3.11
N THR A 291 116.97 -150.06 -4.41
CA THR A 291 116.35 -148.98 -5.21
C THR A 291 114.84 -148.81 -5.00
N ALA A 292 114.13 -149.84 -4.54
CA ALA A 292 112.66 -149.83 -4.42
C ALA A 292 112.15 -149.14 -3.14
N GLU A 293 112.80 -149.35 -1.99
CA GLU A 293 112.37 -148.74 -0.71
C GLU A 293 112.57 -147.22 -0.70
N ALA A 294 113.58 -146.71 -1.43
CA ALA A 294 113.84 -145.28 -1.58
C ALA A 294 112.82 -144.55 -2.48
N GLU A 295 112.09 -145.27 -3.34
CA GLU A 295 111.00 -144.71 -4.15
C GLU A 295 109.69 -144.71 -3.36
N GLU A 296 109.42 -145.75 -2.57
CA GLU A 296 108.23 -145.84 -1.71
C GLU A 296 108.22 -144.77 -0.60
N LEU A 297 109.35 -144.54 0.06
CA LEU A 297 109.49 -143.49 1.07
C LEU A 297 109.32 -142.08 0.48
N ARG A 298 109.79 -141.85 -0.75
CA ARG A 298 109.58 -140.59 -1.48
C ARG A 298 108.11 -140.41 -1.86
N ALA A 299 107.44 -141.46 -2.30
CA ALA A 299 106.01 -141.42 -2.63
C ALA A 299 105.16 -141.13 -1.38
N THR A 300 105.48 -141.74 -0.23
CA THR A 300 104.76 -141.47 1.02
C THR A 300 105.07 -140.10 1.59
N SER A 301 106.32 -139.61 1.53
CA SER A 301 106.66 -138.26 2.01
C SER A 301 106.12 -137.16 1.12
N THR A 302 106.07 -137.37 -0.20
CA THR A 302 105.42 -136.44 -1.14
C THR A 302 103.92 -136.41 -0.95
N ALA A 303 103.27 -137.57 -0.79
CA ALA A 303 101.85 -137.64 -0.44
C ALA A 303 101.54 -136.99 0.91
N ALA A 304 102.40 -137.15 1.93
CA ALA A 304 102.25 -136.48 3.23
C ALA A 304 102.43 -134.96 3.14
N ALA A 305 103.41 -134.49 2.36
CA ALA A 305 103.61 -133.06 2.10
C ALA A 305 102.46 -132.45 1.28
N GLU A 306 101.89 -133.20 0.35
CA GLU A 306 100.70 -132.80 -0.41
C GLU A 306 99.44 -132.80 0.45
N ALA A 307 99.28 -133.78 1.34
CA ALA A 307 98.19 -133.83 2.30
C ALA A 307 98.25 -132.67 3.30
N LEU A 308 99.44 -132.34 3.81
CA LEU A 308 99.64 -131.19 4.71
C LEU A 308 99.35 -129.86 4.01
N ARG A 309 99.75 -129.71 2.75
CA ARG A 309 99.42 -128.54 1.93
C ARG A 309 97.92 -128.45 1.64
N LEU A 310 97.27 -129.58 1.37
CA LEU A 310 95.83 -129.60 1.10
C LEU A 310 95.04 -129.25 2.37
N SER A 311 95.42 -129.77 3.54
CA SER A 311 94.76 -129.43 4.80
C SER A 311 94.99 -127.98 5.20
N SER A 312 96.20 -127.45 5.05
CA SER A 312 96.48 -126.04 5.38
C SER A 312 95.82 -125.06 4.41
N THR A 313 95.71 -125.42 3.12
CA THR A 313 94.95 -124.61 2.14
C THR A 313 93.45 -124.64 2.43
N GLN A 314 92.89 -125.79 2.80
CA GLN A 314 91.49 -125.88 3.23
C GLN A 314 91.22 -125.06 4.51
N GLU A 315 92.12 -125.13 5.50
CA GLU A 315 92.02 -124.32 6.72
C GLU A 315 92.17 -122.82 6.41
N ALA A 316 93.08 -122.44 5.52
CA ALA A 316 93.23 -121.06 5.05
C ALA A 316 91.99 -120.56 4.29
N ASP A 317 91.40 -121.39 3.44
CA ASP A 317 90.15 -121.09 2.72
C ASP A 317 88.96 -120.97 3.68
N GLU A 318 88.87 -121.85 4.68
CA GLU A 318 87.80 -121.81 5.68
C GLU A 318 87.93 -120.59 6.61
N LEU A 319 89.16 -120.23 7.02
CA LEU A 319 89.44 -119.01 7.75
C LEU A 319 89.07 -117.76 6.93
N ARG A 320 89.45 -117.73 5.64
CA ARG A 320 89.06 -116.66 4.71
C ARG A 320 87.55 -116.58 4.57
N ARG A 321 86.86 -117.70 4.36
CA ARG A 321 85.41 -117.78 4.20
C ARG A 321 84.68 -117.26 5.43
N THR A 322 84.99 -117.82 6.61
CA THR A 322 84.35 -117.44 7.87
C THR A 322 84.65 -116.00 8.30
N SER A 323 85.86 -115.49 8.03
CA SER A 323 86.18 -114.08 8.26
C SER A 323 85.45 -113.14 7.29
N THR A 324 85.33 -113.53 6.02
CA THR A 324 84.59 -112.77 5.01
C THR A 324 83.10 -112.70 5.36
N GLU A 325 82.49 -113.82 5.73
CA GLU A 325 81.10 -113.88 6.21
C GLU A 325 80.87 -113.01 7.45
N ARG A 326 81.81 -113.02 8.42
CA ARG A 326 81.73 -112.15 9.60
C ARG A 326 81.89 -110.66 9.25
N ALA A 327 82.78 -110.32 8.33
CA ALA A 327 82.98 -108.96 7.84
C ALA A 327 81.74 -108.45 7.09
N GLU A 328 81.13 -109.28 6.25
CA GLU A 328 79.88 -108.97 5.54
C GLU A 328 78.70 -108.83 6.51
N ALA A 329 78.60 -109.71 7.53
CA ALA A 329 77.57 -109.59 8.57
C ALA A 329 77.71 -108.32 9.42
N LEU A 330 78.94 -107.86 9.69
CA LEU A 330 79.19 -106.58 10.37
C LEU A 330 78.75 -105.39 9.52
N VAL A 331 79.12 -105.37 8.24
CA VAL A 331 78.70 -104.32 7.30
C VAL A 331 77.18 -104.31 7.15
N SER A 332 76.54 -105.47 6.98
CA SER A 332 75.09 -105.59 6.84
C SER A 332 74.34 -105.08 8.09
N ARG A 333 74.82 -105.40 9.30
CA ARG A 333 74.23 -104.86 10.54
C ARG A 333 74.40 -103.34 10.65
N ALA A 334 75.55 -102.81 10.25
CA ALA A 334 75.80 -101.37 10.22
C ALA A 334 74.93 -100.66 9.18
N GLU A 335 74.68 -101.28 8.02
CA GLU A 335 73.75 -100.79 7.00
C GLU A 335 72.31 -100.75 7.50
N GLU A 336 71.84 -101.80 8.19
CA GLU A 336 70.51 -101.79 8.81
C GLU A 336 70.37 -100.72 9.89
N GLN A 337 71.39 -100.55 10.73
CA GLN A 337 71.38 -99.52 11.78
C GLN A 337 71.38 -98.12 11.17
N ALA A 338 72.22 -97.85 10.17
CA ALA A 338 72.24 -96.59 9.43
C ALA A 338 70.91 -96.30 8.73
N ALA A 339 70.27 -97.33 8.16
CA ALA A 339 68.95 -97.19 7.54
C ALA A 339 67.87 -96.83 8.57
N ARG A 340 67.91 -97.43 9.77
CA ARG A 340 66.97 -97.10 10.86
C ARG A 340 67.14 -95.67 11.35
N THR A 341 68.36 -95.21 11.61
CA THR A 341 68.61 -93.83 12.06
C THR A 341 68.15 -92.80 11.03
N LEU A 342 68.31 -93.09 9.74
CA LEU A 342 67.82 -92.23 8.67
C LEU A 342 66.29 -92.25 8.55
N ALA A 343 65.65 -93.40 8.74
CA ALA A 343 64.19 -93.51 8.71
C ALA A 343 63.54 -92.75 9.87
N GLU A 344 64.08 -92.90 11.08
CA GLU A 344 63.62 -92.17 12.28
C GLU A 344 63.77 -90.65 12.10
N ALA A 345 64.93 -90.20 11.62
CA ALA A 345 65.16 -88.77 11.36
C ALA A 345 64.25 -88.20 10.27
N ARG A 346 63.92 -88.98 9.24
CA ARG A 346 62.96 -88.57 8.20
C ARG A 346 61.54 -88.43 8.75
N GLU A 347 61.09 -89.39 9.55
CA GLU A 347 59.76 -89.33 10.15
C GLU A 347 59.63 -88.13 11.11
N GLU A 348 60.67 -87.85 11.89
CA GLU A 348 60.67 -86.71 12.81
C GLU A 348 60.70 -85.37 12.06
N ALA A 349 61.48 -85.28 10.97
CA ALA A 349 61.46 -84.13 10.05
C ALA A 349 60.07 -83.91 9.42
N ASP A 350 59.41 -84.98 8.96
CA ASP A 350 58.06 -84.91 8.38
C ASP A 350 57.02 -84.46 9.41
N ARG A 351 57.12 -84.94 10.66
CA ARG A 351 56.25 -84.50 11.77
C ARG A 351 56.44 -83.01 12.08
N LEU A 352 57.68 -82.54 12.13
CA LEU A 352 58.01 -81.12 12.34
C LEU A 352 57.41 -80.23 11.25
N VAL A 353 57.61 -80.61 9.97
CA VAL A 353 57.04 -79.88 8.82
C VAL A 353 55.51 -79.87 8.88
N THR A 354 54.89 -80.99 9.27
CA THR A 354 53.42 -81.08 9.37
C THR A 354 52.87 -80.20 10.50
N SER A 355 53.52 -80.18 11.67
CA SER A 355 53.12 -79.30 12.79
C SER A 355 53.21 -77.83 12.39
N ALA A 356 54.33 -77.42 11.80
CA ALA A 356 54.53 -76.04 11.36
C ALA A 356 53.51 -75.62 10.27
N ARG A 357 53.10 -76.54 9.39
CA ARG A 357 52.04 -76.27 8.39
C ARG A 357 50.69 -76.00 9.05
N LEU A 358 50.31 -76.79 10.05
CA LEU A 358 49.06 -76.60 10.78
C LEU A 358 49.06 -75.28 11.56
N GLU A 359 50.17 -74.95 12.21
CA GLU A 359 50.35 -73.66 12.91
C GLU A 359 50.26 -72.47 11.94
N ALA A 360 50.89 -72.57 10.76
CA ALA A 360 50.80 -71.56 9.71
C ALA A 360 49.39 -71.43 9.09
N GLU A 361 48.63 -72.51 9.00
CA GLU A 361 47.22 -72.48 8.57
C GLU A 361 46.36 -71.78 9.61
N GLU A 362 46.56 -72.08 10.89
CA GLU A 362 45.82 -71.47 11.98
C GLU A 362 46.10 -69.97 12.09
N LEU A 363 47.37 -69.54 12.03
CA LEU A 363 47.74 -68.12 12.02
C LEU A 363 47.11 -67.35 10.85
N ARG A 364 47.05 -67.98 9.66
CA ARG A 364 46.38 -67.39 8.49
C ARG A 364 44.87 -67.30 8.67
N ARG A 365 44.25 -68.30 9.28
CA ARG A 365 42.81 -68.30 9.57
C ARG A 365 42.45 -67.19 10.55
N THR A 366 43.15 -67.08 11.67
CA THR A 366 42.85 -66.05 12.69
C THR A 366 43.06 -64.64 12.16
N ALA A 367 44.15 -64.37 11.42
CA ALA A 367 44.35 -63.05 10.85
C ALA A 367 43.36 -62.70 9.74
N HIS A 368 42.85 -63.70 9.01
CA HIS A 368 41.76 -63.46 8.07
C HIS A 368 40.46 -63.08 8.78
N GLU A 369 40.14 -63.78 9.87
CA GLU A 369 38.98 -63.47 10.72
C GLU A 369 39.09 -62.08 11.36
N ASP A 370 40.27 -61.70 11.86
CA ASP A 370 40.51 -60.37 12.44
C ASP A 370 40.41 -59.26 11.38
N ALA A 371 40.96 -59.47 10.19
CA ALA A 371 40.84 -58.54 9.07
C ALA A 371 39.37 -58.38 8.62
N ASP A 372 38.62 -59.48 8.53
CA ASP A 372 37.21 -59.45 8.19
C ASP A 372 36.39 -58.74 9.28
N ALA A 373 36.72 -58.96 10.56
CA ALA A 373 36.09 -58.25 11.68
C ALA A 373 36.33 -56.73 11.63
N ALA A 374 37.57 -56.29 11.36
CA ALA A 374 37.89 -54.86 11.21
C ALA A 374 37.13 -54.22 10.04
N THR A 375 37.02 -54.91 8.90
CA THR A 375 36.24 -54.41 7.75
C THR A 375 34.73 -54.36 8.05
N ALA A 376 34.21 -55.30 8.83
CA ALA A 376 32.81 -55.32 9.25
C ALA A 376 32.50 -54.17 10.22
N GLU A 377 33.37 -53.87 11.18
CA GLU A 377 33.23 -52.72 12.09
C GLU A 377 33.30 -51.38 11.35
N ALA A 378 34.19 -51.26 10.36
CA ALA A 378 34.23 -50.10 9.47
C ALA A 378 32.92 -49.96 8.69
N ALA A 379 32.36 -51.06 8.17
CA ALA A 379 31.10 -51.05 7.44
C ALA A 379 29.90 -50.62 8.30
N THR A 380 29.80 -51.08 9.55
CA THR A 380 28.73 -50.67 10.47
C THR A 380 28.84 -49.20 10.84
N THR A 381 30.05 -48.71 11.10
CA THR A 381 30.28 -47.30 11.44
C THR A 381 29.98 -46.38 10.26
N ARG A 382 30.35 -46.76 9.03
CA ARG A 382 29.96 -46.02 7.81
C ARG A 382 28.44 -45.99 7.64
N HIS A 383 27.76 -47.11 7.86
CA HIS A 383 26.30 -47.14 7.78
C HIS A 383 25.65 -46.20 8.81
N GLN A 384 26.19 -46.15 10.03
CA GLN A 384 25.72 -45.20 11.03
C GLN A 384 25.91 -43.74 10.57
N LEU A 385 27.07 -43.41 9.97
CA LEU A 385 27.31 -42.07 9.41
C LEU A 385 26.37 -41.72 8.24
N GLU A 386 26.00 -42.70 7.41
CA GLU A 386 24.99 -42.51 6.36
C GLU A 386 23.60 -42.18 6.95
N LEU A 387 23.22 -42.83 8.05
CA LEU A 387 22.00 -42.51 8.79
C LEU A 387 22.07 -41.10 9.40
N ASP A 388 23.21 -40.70 9.95
CA ASP A 388 23.41 -39.36 10.49
C ASP A 388 23.32 -38.29 9.37
N VAL A 389 23.82 -38.58 8.18
CA VAL A 389 23.66 -37.73 6.97
C VAL A 389 22.20 -37.60 6.58
N ALA A 390 21.47 -38.71 6.53
CA ALA A 390 20.05 -38.71 6.23
C ALA A 390 19.26 -37.92 7.29
N ALA A 391 19.61 -38.06 8.56
CA ALA A 391 19.01 -37.31 9.67
C ALA A 391 19.30 -35.81 9.56
N ALA A 392 20.52 -35.41 9.20
CA ALA A 392 20.88 -34.01 9.00
C ALA A 392 20.09 -33.38 7.84
N HIS A 393 19.89 -34.11 6.73
CA HIS A 393 19.03 -33.66 5.63
C HIS A 393 17.57 -33.52 6.05
N ALA A 394 17.03 -34.50 6.78
CA ALA A 394 15.66 -34.45 7.28
C ALA A 394 15.44 -33.29 8.25
N ALA A 395 16.40 -33.03 9.15
CA ALA A 395 16.35 -31.92 10.09
C ALA A 395 16.36 -30.56 9.35
N ALA A 396 17.24 -30.37 8.37
CA ALA A 396 17.26 -29.13 7.57
C ALA A 396 15.98 -28.93 6.76
N ALA A 397 15.38 -29.99 6.23
CA ALA A 397 14.11 -29.92 5.52
C ALA A 397 12.94 -29.55 6.45
N GLN A 398 12.93 -30.08 7.68
CA GLN A 398 11.92 -29.73 8.69
C GLN A 398 12.07 -28.27 9.12
N GLU A 399 13.30 -27.82 9.38
CA GLU A 399 13.54 -26.43 9.77
C GLU A 399 13.15 -25.44 8.66
N ASP A 400 13.39 -25.77 7.39
CA ASP A 400 12.90 -24.97 6.26
C ASP A 400 11.36 -24.92 6.21
N ALA A 401 10.70 -26.07 6.42
CA ALA A 401 9.24 -26.12 6.46
C ALA A 401 8.67 -25.26 7.61
N ASP A 402 9.23 -25.37 8.82
CA ASP A 402 8.83 -24.60 10.00
C ASP A 402 9.08 -23.09 9.80
N ALA A 403 10.20 -22.72 9.17
CA ALA A 403 10.53 -21.33 8.85
C ALA A 403 9.55 -20.74 7.81
N HIS A 404 9.18 -21.53 6.80
CA HIS A 404 8.19 -21.14 5.81
C HIS A 404 6.80 -20.99 6.42
N GLU A 405 6.35 -21.95 7.23
CA GLU A 405 5.06 -21.89 7.93
C GLU A 405 5.00 -20.65 8.83
N SER A 406 6.05 -20.39 9.61
CA SER A 406 6.15 -19.20 10.46
C SER A 406 6.15 -17.89 9.67
N ALA A 407 6.71 -17.86 8.45
CA ALA A 407 6.64 -16.70 7.57
C ALA A 407 5.23 -16.52 6.99
N VAL A 408 4.58 -17.60 6.56
CA VAL A 408 3.19 -17.59 6.07
C VAL A 408 2.23 -17.08 7.15
N MET A 409 2.33 -17.58 8.38
CA MET A 409 1.50 -17.13 9.50
C MET A 409 1.66 -15.64 9.78
N ARG A 410 2.91 -15.14 9.82
CA ARG A 410 3.19 -13.69 10.00
C ARG A 410 2.63 -12.85 8.86
N ILE A 411 2.74 -13.32 7.62
CA ILE A 411 2.18 -12.62 6.44
C ILE A 411 0.64 -12.62 6.49
N GLN A 412 0.01 -13.71 6.93
CA GLN A 412 -1.44 -13.80 7.09
C GLN A 412 -1.95 -12.83 8.16
N GLU A 413 -1.39 -12.87 9.37
CA GLU A 413 -1.74 -11.96 10.47
C GLU A 413 -1.58 -10.48 10.06
N MET A 414 -0.53 -10.17 9.31
CA MET A 414 -0.31 -8.82 8.79
C MET A 414 -1.33 -8.42 7.72
N ASN A 415 -1.68 -9.32 6.80
CA ASN A 415 -2.73 -9.03 5.82
C ASN A 415 -4.08 -8.79 6.50
N GLU A 416 -4.43 -9.57 7.53
CA GLU A 416 -5.65 -9.34 8.32
C GLU A 416 -5.62 -7.97 9.00
N THR A 417 -4.49 -7.61 9.62
CA THR A 417 -4.31 -6.29 10.25
C THR A 417 -4.44 -5.15 9.23
N ALA A 418 -3.82 -5.29 8.05
CA ALA A 418 -3.92 -4.30 6.98
C ALA A 418 -5.34 -4.19 6.42
N GLN A 419 -6.08 -5.30 6.32
CA GLN A 419 -7.49 -5.31 5.93
C GLN A 419 -8.38 -4.60 6.95
N LEU A 420 -8.14 -4.82 8.25
CA LEU A 420 -8.87 -4.11 9.31
C LEU A 420 -8.60 -2.60 9.27
N GLN A 421 -7.36 -2.19 9.02
CA GLN A 421 -7.01 -0.77 8.86
C GLN A 421 -7.66 -0.15 7.61
N ALA A 422 -7.69 -0.87 6.49
CA ALA A 422 -8.38 -0.41 5.29
C ALA A 422 -9.90 -0.27 5.53
N ALA A 423 -10.52 -1.23 6.23
CA ALA A 423 -11.94 -1.17 6.58
C ALA A 423 -12.26 0.02 7.51
N ASP A 424 -11.43 0.29 8.54
CA ASP A 424 -11.59 1.47 9.40
C ASP A 424 -11.43 2.78 8.61
N ALA A 425 -10.50 2.83 7.65
CA ALA A 425 -10.34 3.98 6.76
C ALA A 425 -11.56 4.21 5.87
N GLU A 426 -12.14 3.15 5.31
CA GLU A 426 -13.37 3.18 4.51
C GLU A 426 -14.58 3.61 5.34
N GLU A 427 -14.75 3.07 6.55
CA GLU A 427 -15.82 3.45 7.46
C GLU A 427 -15.76 4.95 7.81
N ARG A 428 -14.56 5.46 8.12
CA ARG A 428 -14.36 6.90 8.41
C ARG A 428 -14.65 7.78 7.21
N LEU A 429 -14.30 7.33 6.00
CA LEU A 429 -14.63 8.05 4.77
C LEU A 429 -16.14 8.08 4.54
N GLN A 430 -16.83 6.96 4.72
CA GLN A 430 -18.28 6.89 4.58
C GLN A 430 -18.97 7.82 5.59
N ALA A 431 -18.54 7.79 6.86
CA ALA A 431 -19.07 8.69 7.88
C ALA A 431 -18.85 10.18 7.53
N ALA A 432 -17.75 10.52 6.85
CA ALA A 432 -17.53 11.89 6.37
C ALA A 432 -18.43 12.25 5.19
N ILE A 433 -18.71 11.30 4.29
CA ILE A 433 -19.67 11.47 3.19
C ILE A 433 -21.06 11.73 3.74
N ASP A 434 -21.53 10.91 4.68
CA ASP A 434 -22.86 11.04 5.26
C ASP A 434 -23.03 12.40 5.99
N ARG A 435 -21.99 12.86 6.69
CA ARG A 435 -21.98 14.19 7.33
C ARG A 435 -22.04 15.32 6.30
N ALA A 436 -21.24 15.23 5.23
CA ALA A 436 -21.22 16.24 4.17
C ALA A 436 -22.57 16.31 3.44
N GLU A 437 -23.21 15.17 3.20
CA GLU A 437 -24.56 15.10 2.63
C GLU A 437 -25.60 15.72 3.57
N THR A 438 -25.54 15.39 4.86
CA THR A 438 -26.43 15.95 5.88
C THR A 438 -26.35 17.48 5.92
N VAL A 439 -25.13 18.04 5.93
CA VAL A 439 -24.93 19.50 5.90
C VAL A 439 -25.54 20.09 4.64
N ARG A 440 -25.28 19.50 3.47
CA ARG A 440 -25.86 19.97 2.19
C ARG A 440 -27.39 19.95 2.20
N THR A 441 -28.01 18.86 2.66
CA THR A 441 -29.47 18.76 2.71
C THR A 441 -30.09 19.78 3.66
N GLN A 442 -29.50 19.94 4.86
CA GLN A 442 -29.98 20.91 5.85
C GLN A 442 -29.84 22.35 5.34
N THR A 443 -28.72 22.69 4.69
CA THR A 443 -28.54 24.01 4.10
C THR A 443 -29.47 24.26 2.92
N ASP A 444 -29.72 23.25 2.08
CA ASP A 444 -30.65 23.36 0.96
C ASP A 444 -32.09 23.61 1.45
N GLU A 445 -32.50 22.94 2.51
CA GLU A 445 -33.80 23.16 3.17
C GLU A 445 -33.87 24.57 3.78
N ALA A 446 -32.84 25.00 4.52
CA ALA A 446 -32.79 26.35 5.09
C ALA A 446 -32.82 27.45 4.01
N ALA A 447 -32.06 27.29 2.93
CA ALA A 447 -32.06 28.20 1.78
C ALA A 447 -33.43 28.27 1.10
N ARG A 448 -34.11 27.12 0.93
CA ARG A 448 -35.49 27.08 0.42
C ARG A 448 -36.46 27.78 1.36
N ALA A 449 -36.39 27.52 2.67
CA ALA A 449 -37.24 28.17 3.66
C ALA A 449 -37.08 29.69 3.62
N ARG A 450 -35.84 30.19 3.55
CA ARG A 450 -35.54 31.62 3.46
C ARG A 450 -36.15 32.29 2.23
N THR A 451 -36.02 31.66 1.06
CA THR A 451 -36.63 32.19 -0.18
C THR A 451 -38.16 32.14 -0.15
N GLN A 452 -38.76 31.12 0.45
CA GLN A 452 -40.21 31.02 0.60
C GLN A 452 -40.76 32.07 1.58
N GLU A 453 -40.08 32.31 2.70
CA GLU A 453 -40.43 33.35 3.67
C GLU A 453 -40.42 34.73 3.02
N ALA A 454 -39.33 35.08 2.32
CA ALA A 454 -39.22 36.34 1.60
C ALA A 454 -40.27 36.48 0.49
N SER A 455 -40.64 35.37 -0.17
CA SER A 455 -41.72 35.37 -1.17
C SER A 455 -43.07 35.67 -0.54
N ARG A 456 -43.40 35.07 0.60
CA ARG A 456 -44.64 35.38 1.34
C ARG A 456 -44.68 36.83 1.80
N GLN A 457 -43.57 37.35 2.31
CA GLN A 457 -43.45 38.75 2.74
C GLN A 457 -43.59 39.72 1.56
N ALA A 458 -42.96 39.44 0.43
CA ALA A 458 -43.08 40.23 -0.80
C ALA A 458 -44.52 40.23 -1.34
N GLU A 459 -45.19 39.07 -1.35
CA GLU A 459 -46.60 38.96 -1.73
C GLU A 459 -47.51 39.77 -0.80
N GLU A 460 -47.23 39.76 0.49
CA GLU A 460 -47.98 40.53 1.50
C GLU A 460 -47.80 42.04 1.31
N ILE A 461 -46.58 42.53 1.08
CA ILE A 461 -46.31 43.95 0.77
C ILE A 461 -47.09 44.39 -0.47
N LEU A 462 -47.06 43.57 -1.53
CA LEU A 462 -47.78 43.85 -2.77
C LEU A 462 -49.30 43.84 -2.57
N ARG A 463 -49.81 42.90 -1.76
CA ARG A 463 -51.23 42.80 -1.43
C ARG A 463 -51.69 44.05 -0.66
N GLN A 464 -50.99 44.42 0.40
CA GLN A 464 -51.29 45.61 1.21
C GLN A 464 -51.22 46.88 0.36
N ALA A 465 -50.18 47.05 -0.45
CA ALA A 465 -50.04 48.22 -1.32
C ALA A 465 -51.16 48.33 -2.37
N ARG A 466 -51.68 47.20 -2.87
CA ARG A 466 -52.83 47.18 -3.79
C ARG A 466 -54.12 47.55 -3.07
N GLU A 467 -54.36 47.00 -1.88
CA GLU A 467 -55.51 47.35 -1.04
C GLU A 467 -55.51 48.84 -0.69
N ASP A 468 -54.35 49.38 -0.31
CA ASP A 468 -54.15 50.80 -0.02
C ASP A 468 -54.36 51.68 -1.25
N ALA A 469 -53.80 51.30 -2.40
CA ALA A 469 -53.97 52.03 -3.65
C ALA A 469 -55.44 52.08 -4.09
N VAL A 470 -56.18 50.97 -3.95
CA VAL A 470 -57.62 50.92 -4.23
C VAL A 470 -58.37 51.84 -3.28
N ARG A 471 -58.12 51.73 -1.96
CA ARG A 471 -58.75 52.57 -0.93
C ARG A 471 -58.51 54.06 -1.17
N ILE A 472 -57.27 54.47 -1.45
CA ILE A 472 -56.93 55.88 -1.74
C ILE A 472 -57.70 56.40 -2.97
N VAL A 473 -57.86 55.57 -3.99
CA VAL A 473 -58.59 55.95 -5.22
C VAL A 473 -60.10 55.98 -4.98
N GLU A 474 -60.64 55.08 -4.17
CA GLU A 474 -62.05 55.06 -3.77
C GLU A 474 -62.39 56.28 -2.91
N ASP A 475 -61.63 56.55 -1.85
CA ASP A 475 -61.81 57.73 -1.00
C ASP A 475 -61.76 59.03 -1.84
N ALA A 476 -60.81 59.12 -2.77
CA ALA A 476 -60.70 60.28 -3.66
C ALA A 476 -61.86 60.39 -4.67
N ARG A 477 -62.47 59.27 -5.08
CA ARG A 477 -63.67 59.27 -5.93
C ARG A 477 -64.88 59.75 -5.15
N ASP A 478 -65.04 59.29 -3.91
CA ASP A 478 -66.13 59.71 -3.04
C ASP A 478 -66.00 61.21 -2.71
N ASP A 479 -64.79 61.70 -2.41
CA ASP A 479 -64.50 63.13 -2.23
C ASP A 479 -64.80 63.96 -3.48
N ALA A 480 -64.39 63.47 -4.66
CA ALA A 480 -64.67 64.13 -5.94
C ALA A 480 -66.18 64.18 -6.23
N GLN A 481 -66.91 63.10 -5.93
CA GLN A 481 -68.37 63.03 -6.07
C GLN A 481 -69.07 63.96 -5.08
N ALA A 482 -68.59 64.05 -3.85
CA ALA A 482 -69.12 64.98 -2.85
C ALA A 482 -68.94 66.45 -3.29
N ARG A 483 -67.77 66.80 -3.84
CA ARG A 483 -67.50 68.16 -4.36
C ARG A 483 -68.38 68.53 -5.55
N THR A 484 -68.57 67.60 -6.48
CA THR A 484 -69.44 67.82 -7.65
C THR A 484 -70.90 67.94 -7.22
N THR A 485 -71.37 67.08 -6.32
CA THR A 485 -72.73 67.16 -5.76
C THR A 485 -72.96 68.47 -4.98
N ALA A 486 -71.97 68.92 -4.19
CA ALA A 486 -72.05 70.20 -3.49
C ALA A 486 -72.13 71.39 -4.45
N ALA A 487 -71.36 71.36 -5.54
CA ALA A 487 -71.43 72.37 -6.59
C ALA A 487 -72.77 72.34 -7.35
N ASP A 488 -73.32 71.16 -7.61
CA ASP A 488 -74.67 71.01 -8.19
C ASP A 488 -75.74 71.62 -7.26
N HIS A 489 -75.62 71.43 -5.95
CA HIS A 489 -76.49 72.09 -4.97
C HIS A 489 -76.33 73.61 -4.99
N GLU A 490 -75.11 74.14 -5.03
CA GLU A 490 -74.84 75.58 -5.12
C GLU A 490 -75.42 76.18 -6.40
N VAL A 491 -75.27 75.49 -7.54
CA VAL A 491 -75.89 75.88 -8.81
C VAL A 491 -77.41 75.83 -8.74
N ALA A 492 -78.00 74.85 -8.06
CA ALA A 492 -79.43 74.80 -7.86
C ALA A 492 -79.94 75.97 -6.97
N GLU A 493 -79.18 76.38 -5.96
CA GLU A 493 -79.48 77.57 -5.16
C GLU A 493 -79.32 78.86 -6.00
N LEU A 494 -78.26 78.99 -6.80
CA LEU A 494 -78.08 80.13 -7.72
C LEU A 494 -79.19 80.19 -8.77
N ALA A 495 -79.64 79.05 -9.28
CA ALA A 495 -80.79 78.96 -10.19
C ALA A 495 -82.09 79.37 -9.49
N ARG A 496 -82.33 78.93 -8.24
CA ARG A 496 -83.47 79.39 -7.45
C ARG A 496 -83.41 80.89 -7.16
N GLN A 497 -82.23 81.43 -6.83
CA GLN A 497 -82.03 82.87 -6.63
C GLN A 497 -82.27 83.64 -7.93
N ARG A 498 -81.81 83.13 -9.07
CA ARG A 498 -82.06 83.68 -10.40
C ARG A 498 -83.56 83.71 -10.70
N ASP A 499 -84.27 82.60 -10.45
CA ASP A 499 -85.71 82.49 -10.71
C ASP A 499 -86.52 83.36 -9.75
N ALA A 500 -86.09 83.47 -8.48
CA ALA A 500 -86.67 84.39 -7.50
C ALA A 500 -86.45 85.86 -7.88
N LEU A 501 -85.26 86.22 -8.36
CA LEU A 501 -84.97 87.57 -8.88
C LEU A 501 -85.80 87.86 -10.13
N ALA A 502 -85.93 86.90 -11.05
CA ALA A 502 -86.80 87.03 -12.23
C ALA A 502 -88.27 87.23 -11.83
N SER A 503 -88.77 86.45 -10.87
CA SER A 503 -90.13 86.59 -10.32
C SER A 503 -90.35 87.90 -9.59
N TYR A 504 -89.41 88.36 -8.75
CA TYR A 504 -89.48 89.65 -8.05
C TYR A 504 -89.51 90.83 -9.02
N LEU A 505 -88.77 90.74 -10.13
CA LEU A 505 -88.78 91.74 -11.18
C LEU A 505 -90.07 91.73 -12.00
N GLU A 506 -90.69 90.56 -12.19
CA GLU A 506 -92.02 90.44 -12.78
C GLU A 506 -93.12 90.99 -11.85
N GLU A 507 -92.98 90.79 -10.54
CA GLU A 507 -93.83 91.41 -9.50
C GLU A 507 -93.68 92.94 -9.47
N MET A 508 -92.45 93.47 -9.50
CA MET A 508 -92.18 94.90 -9.62
C MET A 508 -92.74 95.49 -10.93
N ARG A 509 -92.65 94.74 -12.05
CA ARG A 509 -93.27 95.11 -13.33
C ARG A 509 -94.80 95.07 -13.27
N GLY A 510 -95.38 94.09 -12.57
CA GLY A 510 -96.82 93.97 -12.33
C GLY A 510 -97.35 95.13 -11.49
N VAL A 511 -96.65 95.50 -10.41
CA VAL A 511 -96.98 96.62 -9.52
C VAL A 511 -96.83 97.98 -10.22
N LEU A 512 -95.87 98.14 -11.13
CA LEU A 512 -95.72 99.35 -11.95
C LEU A 512 -96.70 99.41 -13.14
N ALA A 513 -97.11 98.28 -13.70
CA ALA A 513 -98.17 98.21 -14.72
C ALA A 513 -99.58 98.40 -14.13
N SER A 514 -99.79 98.04 -12.85
CA SER A 514 -101.04 98.28 -12.11
C SER A 514 -101.13 99.69 -11.52
N SER A 515 -100.14 100.56 -11.74
CA SER A 515 -100.14 101.96 -11.27
C SER A 515 -100.72 102.96 -12.29
N GLY A 516 -101.47 102.47 -13.29
CA GLY A 516 -102.34 103.26 -14.17
C GLY A 516 -103.75 103.53 -13.63
N SER A 517 -103.99 103.29 -12.35
CA SER A 517 -105.24 103.68 -11.66
C SER A 517 -104.98 103.86 -10.16
N LEU A 518 -104.69 105.09 -9.76
CA LEU A 518 -104.58 105.57 -8.39
C LEU A 518 -105.98 105.77 -7.80
N GLU A 519 -106.38 104.95 -6.84
CA GLU A 519 -107.07 105.37 -5.61
C GLU A 519 -107.42 104.14 -4.75
N THR A 520 -107.04 104.17 -3.47
CA THR A 520 -107.58 103.33 -2.37
C THR A 520 -106.88 101.98 -2.13
N VAL A 521 -105.76 102.02 -1.41
CA VAL A 521 -105.56 101.55 -0.03
C VAL A 521 -104.11 101.08 0.13
N LEU A 522 -103.25 102.05 0.38
CA LEU A 522 -102.01 101.86 1.11
C LEU A 522 -102.27 102.41 2.52
N SER A 523 -102.88 101.60 3.40
CA SER A 523 -102.96 101.88 4.84
C SER A 523 -103.51 100.69 5.65
N GLU A 524 -102.86 99.53 5.57
CA GLU A 524 -102.85 98.57 6.69
C GLU A 524 -101.52 97.80 6.71
N ALA A 525 -100.44 98.56 6.82
CA ALA A 525 -99.10 98.08 7.18
C ALA A 525 -98.38 99.22 7.88
N ILE A 526 -98.51 99.29 9.21
CA ILE A 526 -97.54 99.84 10.19
C ILE A 526 -98.10 99.49 11.60
N THR A 527 -97.66 98.34 12.10
CA THR A 527 -97.49 97.88 13.50
C THR A 527 -97.30 96.37 13.39
N THR A 528 -96.10 95.81 13.28
CA THR A 528 -95.05 95.86 14.30
C THR A 528 -93.75 95.38 13.65
N ALA A 529 -92.69 96.18 13.78
CA ALA A 529 -91.31 95.81 13.47
C ALA A 529 -90.67 95.10 14.70
N PRO A 530 -89.36 94.82 14.73
CA PRO A 530 -88.80 93.48 14.60
C PRO A 530 -88.02 93.02 15.87
N GLY A 531 -87.53 91.79 15.85
CA GLY A 531 -86.53 91.31 16.80
C GLY A 531 -85.60 90.31 16.10
N SER A 532 -84.45 90.79 15.67
CA SER A 532 -83.30 90.02 15.24
C SER A 532 -82.58 89.43 16.46
N ASP A 533 -82.04 88.23 16.34
CA ASP A 533 -80.59 88.03 16.25
C ASP A 533 -80.24 86.54 16.28
N ASP A 534 -79.54 86.15 15.21
CA ASP A 534 -78.61 85.04 15.18
C ASP A 534 -77.62 85.11 16.35
N ALA A 535 -77.39 83.98 17.01
CA ALA A 535 -76.08 83.48 17.44
C ALA A 535 -76.30 82.29 18.40
N ASP A 536 -75.99 81.06 17.97
CA ASP A 536 -74.67 80.49 18.23
C ASP A 536 -74.64 79.01 17.79
N ALA A 537 -74.09 78.80 16.59
CA ALA A 537 -73.42 77.56 16.28
C ALA A 537 -72.10 77.53 17.05
N ARG A 538 -72.05 76.81 18.19
CA ARG A 538 -70.81 76.39 18.88
C ARG A 538 -71.13 75.44 20.05
N ALA A 539 -71.29 74.15 19.75
CA ALA A 539 -71.22 73.09 20.77
C ALA A 539 -70.81 71.74 20.17
N GLU A 540 -69.78 71.73 19.32
CA GLU A 540 -69.24 70.50 18.71
C GLU A 540 -67.70 70.48 18.71
N VAL A 541 -67.05 70.86 19.82
CA VAL A 541 -65.57 70.77 19.95
C VAL A 541 -65.06 70.19 21.28
N GLU A 542 -65.91 69.78 22.23
CA GLU A 542 -65.37 69.27 23.52
C GLU A 542 -66.16 68.09 24.08
N ARG A 543 -65.90 66.89 23.51
CA ARG A 543 -65.84 65.59 24.24
C ARG A 543 -65.43 64.39 23.37
N ALA A 544 -64.57 64.64 22.38
CA ALA A 544 -63.74 63.62 21.74
C ALA A 544 -62.50 63.27 22.58
N GLU A 545 -62.63 63.19 23.92
CA GLU A 545 -61.55 62.84 24.86
C GLU A 545 -62.05 61.88 25.96
N ALA A 546 -62.72 60.80 25.56
CA ALA A 546 -63.07 59.71 26.49
C ALA A 546 -63.20 58.34 25.79
N ALA A 547 -62.34 58.03 24.83
CA ALA A 547 -62.24 56.68 24.24
C ALA A 547 -60.79 56.27 23.91
N LEU A 548 -59.81 56.82 24.64
CA LEU A 548 -58.43 56.35 24.69
C LEU A 548 -58.12 55.96 26.14
N ALA A 549 -58.70 54.84 26.56
CA ALA A 549 -58.39 54.16 27.82
C ALA A 549 -58.66 52.66 27.66
N ASP A 550 -57.84 52.00 26.84
CA ASP A 550 -57.50 50.59 27.06
C ASP A 550 -56.09 50.32 26.54
N SER A 551 -55.12 50.94 27.22
CA SER A 551 -53.72 50.51 27.22
C SER A 551 -53.53 49.62 28.45
N GLY A 552 -53.82 48.32 28.30
CA GLY A 552 -53.38 47.27 29.21
C GLY A 552 -51.99 46.78 28.78
N SER A 553 -50.98 47.26 29.48
CA SER A 553 -49.56 46.92 29.38
C SER A 553 -49.26 45.49 29.87
N GLU A 554 -48.67 44.63 29.04
CA GLU A 554 -47.94 43.42 29.48
C GLU A 554 -46.71 43.15 28.58
N GLU A 555 -45.58 43.74 28.96
CA GLU A 555 -44.18 43.30 28.80
C GLU A 555 -43.48 43.99 30.00
N ASP A 556 -42.72 43.38 30.91
CA ASP A 556 -41.60 42.46 30.76
C ASP A 556 -41.16 42.05 32.20
N THR A 557 -40.56 40.86 32.38
CA THR A 557 -39.47 40.53 33.34
C THR A 557 -39.45 39.04 33.72
N ALA A 558 -38.48 38.29 33.18
CA ALA A 558 -37.81 37.21 33.92
C ALA A 558 -36.46 36.86 33.28
N SER A 559 -35.40 37.52 33.75
CA SER A 559 -34.03 37.00 33.72
C SER A 559 -33.74 36.21 35.01
N ALA A 560 -32.86 35.21 34.87
CA ALA A 560 -32.06 34.53 35.91
C ALA A 560 -32.65 33.28 36.59
N GLU A 561 -32.33 32.09 36.07
CA GLU A 561 -31.28 31.19 36.62
C GLU A 561 -30.78 30.21 35.55
#